data_AF-A0A547P972-F1
#
_entry.id   AF-A0A547P972-F1
#
_cell.length_a   1.000
_cell.length_b   1.000
_cell.length_c   1.000
_cell.angle_alpha   90.00
_cell.angle_beta   90.00
_cell.angle_gamma   90.00
#
_symmetry.space_group_name_H-M   'P 1'
#
loop_
_entity.id
_entity.type
_entity.pdbx_description
1 polymer ?
#
loop_
_entity_poly.entity_id
_entity_poly.type
_entity_poly.pdbx_seq_one_letter_code
_entity_poly.pdbx_strand_id
1 'polypeptide(L)'
;MSLLDGILKNIGGAPDDVANLAAKIGIDPAMAEKAIAVLGKTHQQDGDTVDLAAAETGLDSGVLSQIVEQIGGEGSLSSFASMLDSDGDGNPLNDIAGMAAGLFGKK
;
A
#
# COMPACT_ATOMS: atom_id res chain seq x y z
N MET A 1 -14.15 16.87 12.76
CA MET A 1 -13.39 15.88 11.97
C MET A 1 -14.24 14.63 11.85
N SER A 2 -14.29 14.03 10.67
CA SER A 2 -15.23 12.95 10.35
C SER A 2 -14.69 11.59 10.81
N LEU A 3 -15.57 10.65 11.16
CA LEU A 3 -15.19 9.26 11.45
C LEU A 3 -14.41 8.61 10.29
N LEU A 4 -14.70 9.05 9.06
CA LEU A 4 -14.00 8.68 7.84
C LEU A 4 -12.52 9.08 7.86
N ASP A 5 -12.21 10.25 8.45
CA ASP A 5 -10.86 10.79 8.62
C ASP A 5 -10.09 9.96 9.68
N GLY A 6 -10.79 9.51 10.71
CA GLY A 6 -10.26 8.58 11.70
C GLY A 6 -9.93 7.22 11.12
N ILE A 7 -10.71 6.71 10.17
CA ILE A 7 -10.47 5.42 9.49
C ILE A 7 -9.31 5.54 8.51
N LEU A 8 -9.28 6.59 7.68
CA LEU A 8 -8.18 6.86 6.74
C LEU A 8 -6.83 7.01 7.45
N LYS A 9 -6.83 7.69 8.59
CA LYS A 9 -5.64 7.87 9.45
C LYS A 9 -5.21 6.59 10.18
N ASN A 10 -6.11 5.62 10.34
CA ASN A 10 -5.81 4.33 10.96
C ASN A 10 -5.42 3.25 9.93
N ILE A 11 -5.71 3.45 8.64
CA ILE A 11 -5.39 2.54 7.54
C ILE A 11 -4.02 2.88 6.91
N GLY A 12 -3.32 3.91 7.41
CA GLY A 12 -1.94 4.21 7.01
C GLY A 12 -1.80 4.78 5.60
N GLY A 13 -2.85 5.44 5.09
CA GLY A 13 -2.94 5.89 3.69
C GLY A 13 -2.89 7.40 3.48
N ALA A 14 -2.81 8.23 4.52
CA ALA A 14 -2.71 9.68 4.32
C ALA A 14 -1.28 10.09 3.89
N PRO A 15 -1.10 11.15 3.07
CA PRO A 15 0.23 11.65 2.71
C PRO A 15 1.13 11.94 3.94
N ASP A 16 0.50 12.41 5.03
CA ASP A 16 1.17 12.63 6.31
C ASP A 16 1.61 11.31 6.97
N ASP A 17 0.85 10.22 6.79
CA ASP A 17 1.19 8.91 7.37
C ASP A 17 2.42 8.32 6.69
N VAL A 18 2.52 8.44 5.36
CA VAL A 18 3.69 7.96 4.62
C VAL A 18 4.94 8.78 4.95
N ALA A 19 4.81 10.11 5.06
CA ALA A 19 5.92 10.96 5.49
C ALA A 19 6.38 10.66 6.92
N ASN A 20 5.44 10.44 7.85
CA ASN A 20 5.74 10.08 9.24
C ASN A 20 6.36 8.67 9.34
N LEU A 21 5.89 7.72 8.54
CA LEU A 21 6.44 6.38 8.41
C LEU A 21 7.89 6.45 7.92
N ALA A 22 8.12 7.17 6.82
CA ALA A 22 9.44 7.34 6.21
C ALA A 22 10.43 7.95 7.22
N ALA A 23 10.01 8.98 7.96
CA ALA A 23 10.81 9.61 8.99
C ALA A 23 11.17 8.66 10.16
N LYS A 24 10.24 7.79 10.58
CA LYS A 24 10.48 6.79 11.65
C LYS A 24 11.49 5.73 11.22
N ILE A 25 11.41 5.28 9.98
CA ILE A 25 12.25 4.20 9.43
C ILE A 25 13.59 4.77 8.94
N GLY A 26 13.67 6.07 8.67
CA GLY A 26 14.88 6.74 8.19
C GLY A 26 15.08 6.61 6.68
N ILE A 27 14.00 6.55 5.91
CA ILE A 27 14.00 6.50 4.44
C ILE A 27 13.36 7.74 3.84
N ASP A 28 13.57 7.95 2.54
CA ASP A 28 12.90 9.01 1.79
C ASP A 28 11.38 8.73 1.67
N PRO A 29 10.50 9.75 1.76
CA PRO A 29 9.06 9.56 1.60
C PRO A 29 8.67 8.90 0.28
N ALA A 30 9.30 9.24 -0.84
CA ALA A 30 9.01 8.61 -2.13
C ALA A 30 9.44 7.12 -2.14
N MET A 31 10.48 6.78 -1.37
CA MET A 31 10.91 5.39 -1.19
C MET A 31 9.94 4.60 -0.32
N ALA A 32 9.36 5.24 0.71
CA ALA A 32 8.29 4.65 1.51
C ALA A 32 7.01 4.43 0.67
N GLU A 33 6.58 5.42 -0.12
CA GLU A 33 5.43 5.28 -1.03
C GLU A 33 5.64 4.12 -2.02
N LYS A 34 6.82 4.05 -2.65
CA LYS A 34 7.18 2.95 -3.55
C LYS A 34 7.12 1.60 -2.83
N ALA A 35 7.66 1.52 -1.61
CA ALA A 35 7.66 0.30 -0.82
C ALA A 35 6.24 -0.17 -0.48
N ILE A 36 5.35 0.74 -0.05
CA ILE A 36 3.94 0.42 0.25
C ILE A 36 3.23 -0.10 -1.00
N ALA A 37 3.41 0.58 -2.14
CA ALA A 37 2.79 0.17 -3.39
C ALA A 37 3.26 -1.22 -3.84
N VAL A 38 4.56 -1.48 -3.76
CA VAL A 38 5.11 -2.78 -4.12
C VAL A 38 4.66 -3.86 -3.14
N LEU A 39 4.69 -3.62 -1.83
CA LEU A 39 4.20 -4.57 -0.82
C LEU A 39 2.73 -4.93 -1.04
N GLY A 40 1.88 -3.95 -1.34
CA GLY A 40 0.47 -4.21 -1.69
C GLY A 40 0.31 -5.08 -2.94
N LYS A 41 1.16 -4.87 -3.95
CA LYS A 41 1.19 -5.68 -5.18
C LYS A 41 1.72 -7.10 -4.93
N THR A 42 2.85 -7.24 -4.24
CA THR A 42 3.52 -8.53 -4.04
C THR A 42 2.79 -9.42 -3.05
N HIS A 43 1.94 -8.85 -2.19
CA HIS A 43 1.12 -9.63 -1.26
C HIS A 43 0.08 -10.53 -1.94
N GLN A 44 -0.31 -10.18 -3.17
CA GLN A 44 -1.23 -10.99 -3.98
C GLN A 44 -0.52 -12.03 -4.84
N GLN A 45 0.81 -12.02 -4.86
CA GLN A 45 1.61 -12.95 -5.64
C GLN A 45 1.96 -14.20 -4.84
N ASP A 46 2.18 -15.30 -5.54
CA ASP A 46 2.68 -16.53 -4.92
C ASP A 46 4.13 -16.33 -4.42
N GLY A 47 4.34 -16.43 -3.11
CA GLY A 47 5.65 -16.33 -2.49
C GLY A 47 5.63 -15.51 -1.19
N ASP A 48 6.82 -15.23 -0.66
CA ASP A 48 6.96 -14.32 0.48
C ASP A 48 6.83 -12.87 0.00
N THR A 49 5.87 -12.13 0.58
CA THR A 49 5.54 -10.76 0.18
C THR A 49 6.74 -9.82 0.31
N VAL A 50 7.52 -9.97 1.38
CA VAL A 50 8.64 -9.10 1.72
C VAL A 50 9.82 -9.40 0.82
N ASP A 51 10.12 -10.68 0.56
CA ASP A 51 11.20 -11.07 -0.34
C ASP A 51 10.95 -10.60 -1.78
N LEU A 52 9.70 -10.77 -2.27
CA LEU A 52 9.29 -10.28 -3.58
C LEU A 52 9.37 -8.74 -3.65
N ALA A 53 8.94 -8.05 -2.59
CA ALA A 53 9.04 -6.60 -2.53
C ALA A 53 10.49 -6.12 -2.45
N ALA A 54 11.37 -6.83 -1.76
CA ALA A 54 12.80 -6.52 -1.70
C ALA A 54 13.43 -6.58 -3.10
N ALA A 55 13.10 -7.62 -3.86
CA ALA A 55 13.59 -7.79 -5.22
C ALA A 55 13.14 -6.66 -6.18
N GLU A 56 11.90 -6.17 -6.05
CA GLU A 56 11.38 -5.08 -6.91
C GLU A 56 11.77 -3.67 -6.44
N THR A 57 11.79 -3.44 -5.12
CA THR A 57 12.09 -2.11 -4.56
C THR A 57 13.59 -1.82 -4.52
N GLY A 58 14.41 -2.85 -4.32
CA GLY A 58 15.83 -2.76 -3.97
C GLY A 58 16.07 -2.44 -2.48
N LEU A 59 15.03 -2.50 -1.64
CA LEU A 59 15.13 -2.27 -0.20
C LEU A 59 15.48 -3.55 0.55
N ASP A 60 16.13 -3.38 1.70
CA ASP A 60 16.38 -4.46 2.63
C ASP A 60 15.06 -5.05 3.15
N SER A 61 14.98 -6.37 3.27
CA SER A 61 13.79 -7.06 3.75
C SER A 61 13.43 -6.66 5.18
N GLY A 62 14.41 -6.34 6.04
CA GLY A 62 14.15 -5.82 7.39
C GLY A 62 13.46 -4.46 7.39
N VAL A 63 13.82 -3.58 6.44
CA VAL A 63 13.15 -2.28 6.26
C VAL A 63 11.72 -2.48 5.78
N LEU A 64 11.52 -3.38 4.82
CA LEU A 64 10.19 -3.71 4.30
C LEU A 64 9.29 -4.35 5.37
N SER A 65 9.82 -5.25 6.19
CA SER A 65 9.09 -5.82 7.33
C SER A 65 8.66 -4.74 8.32
N GLN A 66 9.52 -3.76 8.62
CA GLN A 66 9.14 -2.62 9.47
C GLN A 66 8.01 -1.79 8.84
N ILE A 67 8.03 -1.58 7.52
CA ILE A 67 6.96 -0.89 6.79
C ILE A 67 5.64 -1.66 6.96
N VAL A 68 5.66 -2.98 6.75
CA VAL A 68 4.48 -3.85 6.94
C VAL A 68 3.94 -3.73 8.36
N GLU A 69 4.80 -3.83 9.38
CA GLU A 69 4.39 -3.70 10.79
C GLU A 69 3.73 -2.35 11.08
N GLN A 70 4.30 -1.24 10.59
CA GLN A 70 3.78 0.10 10.85
C GLN A 70 2.45 0.38 10.14
N ILE A 71 2.15 -0.30 9.03
CA ILE A 71 0.87 -0.23 8.31
C ILE A 71 -0.20 -1.09 8.97
N GLY A 72 0.18 -1.92 9.96
CA GLY A 72 -0.72 -2.78 10.70
C GLY A 72 -0.64 -4.26 10.31
N GLY A 73 0.49 -4.68 9.74
CA GLY A 73 0.78 -6.07 9.41
C GLY A 73 0.10 -6.57 8.12
N GLU A 74 0.32 -7.85 7.83
CA GLU A 74 -0.20 -8.51 6.62
C GLU A 74 -1.74 -8.45 6.53
N GLY A 75 -2.45 -8.57 7.65
CA GLY A 75 -3.92 -8.46 7.65
C GLY A 75 -4.43 -7.08 7.19
N SER A 76 -3.66 -6.02 7.44
CA SER A 76 -3.99 -4.68 6.95
C SER A 76 -3.69 -4.54 5.46
N LEU A 77 -2.63 -5.20 4.95
CA LEU A 77 -2.38 -5.31 3.52
C LEU A 77 -3.48 -6.09 2.79
N SER A 78 -3.93 -7.22 3.35
CA SER A 78 -5.05 -7.97 2.77
C SER A 78 -6.35 -7.16 2.80
N SER A 79 -6.59 -6.39 3.88
CA SER A 79 -7.76 -5.51 3.99
C SER A 79 -7.69 -4.35 3.00
N PHE A 80 -6.52 -3.74 2.83
CA PHE A 80 -6.27 -2.69 1.85
C PHE A 80 -6.47 -3.22 0.42
N ALA A 81 -5.90 -4.39 0.11
CA ALA A 81 -6.06 -5.04 -1.18
C ALA A 81 -7.53 -5.35 -1.48
N SER A 82 -8.26 -5.92 -0.50
CA SER A 82 -9.70 -6.19 -0.60
C SER A 82 -10.55 -4.92 -0.76
N MET A 83 -10.05 -3.77 -0.28
CA MET A 83 -10.74 -2.50 -0.41
C MET A 83 -10.50 -1.85 -1.78
N LEU A 84 -9.35 -2.10 -2.40
CA LEU A 84 -9.06 -1.70 -3.78
C LEU A 84 -9.73 -2.61 -4.80
N ASP A 85 -9.84 -3.92 -4.50
CA ASP A 85 -10.54 -4.94 -5.30
C ASP A 85 -12.06 -4.75 -5.22
N SER A 86 -12.56 -3.80 -6.00
CA SER A 86 -13.94 -3.33 -5.92
C SER A 86 -14.93 -4.28 -6.58
N ASP A 87 -14.49 -5.02 -7.61
CA ASP A 87 -15.31 -6.00 -8.30
C ASP A 87 -15.12 -7.44 -7.80
N GLY A 88 -14.11 -7.68 -6.94
CA GLY A 88 -13.86 -8.94 -6.26
C GLY A 88 -13.23 -10.00 -7.16
N ASP A 89 -12.59 -9.59 -8.26
CA ASP A 89 -11.91 -10.49 -9.20
C ASP A 89 -10.49 -10.88 -8.75
N GLY A 90 -10.01 -10.30 -7.65
CA GLY A 90 -8.69 -10.55 -7.07
C GLY A 90 -7.58 -9.68 -7.66
N ASN A 91 -7.89 -8.70 -8.52
CA ASN A 91 -6.93 -7.83 -9.18
C ASN A 91 -7.24 -6.33 -9.00
N PRO A 92 -6.94 -5.74 -7.82
CA PRO A 92 -7.18 -4.33 -7.51
C PRO A 92 -6.57 -3.32 -8.50
N LEU A 93 -5.57 -3.73 -9.30
CA LEU A 93 -4.94 -2.84 -10.28
C LEU A 93 -5.90 -2.51 -11.44
N ASN A 94 -6.77 -3.44 -11.84
CA ASN A 94 -7.76 -3.20 -12.89
C ASN A 94 -8.83 -2.20 -12.41
N ASP A 95 -9.18 -2.24 -11.12
CA ASP A 95 -10.20 -1.41 -10.48
C ASP A 95 -9.69 0.00 -10.32
N ILE A 96 -8.45 0.18 -9.82
CA ILE A 96 -7.82 1.49 -9.76
C ILE A 96 -7.71 2.10 -11.17
N ALA A 97 -7.29 1.29 -12.15
CA ALA A 97 -7.22 1.74 -13.53
C ALA A 97 -8.61 2.09 -14.09
N GLY A 98 -9.64 1.32 -13.75
CA GLY A 98 -11.04 1.56 -14.12
C GLY A 98 -11.61 2.84 -13.49
N MET A 99 -11.31 3.09 -12.21
CA MET A 99 -11.67 4.33 -11.51
C MET A 99 -10.98 5.55 -12.13
N ALA A 100 -9.68 5.45 -12.40
CA ALA A 100 -8.94 6.50 -13.09
C ALA A 100 -9.49 6.73 -14.50
N ALA A 101 -9.74 5.67 -15.27
CA ALA A 101 -10.34 5.76 -16.60
C ALA A 101 -11.76 6.36 -16.55
N GLY A 102 -12.56 6.05 -15.54
CA GLY A 102 -13.89 6.64 -15.36
C GLY A 102 -13.85 8.14 -15.02
N LEU A 103 -12.84 8.58 -14.27
CA LEU A 103 -12.62 9.98 -13.90
C LEU A 103 -12.03 10.82 -15.04
N PHE A 104 -11.09 10.26 -15.82
CA PHE A 104 -10.39 10.98 -16.89
C PHE A 104 -10.95 10.72 -18.30
N GLY A 105 -11.73 9.66 -18.48
CA GLY A 105 -12.28 9.23 -19.77
C GLY A 105 -13.64 9.83 -20.13
N LYS A 106 -14.25 10.62 -19.24
CA LYS A 106 -15.50 11.32 -19.53
C LYS A 106 -15.20 12.66 -20.21
N LYS A 107 -15.23 12.67 -21.53
CA LYS A 107 -15.53 13.88 -22.33
C LYS A 107 -17.02 13.94 -22.61
#